data_AF-A0AAW9HWY5-F1
#
_entry.id   AF-A0AAW9HWY5-F1
#
_cell.length_a   1.000
_cell.length_b   1.000
_cell.length_c   1.000
_cell.angle_alpha   90.00
_cell.angle_beta   90.00
_cell.angle_gamma   90.00
#
_symmetry.space_group_name_H-M   'P 1'
#
loop_
_entity.id
_entity.type
_entity.pdbx_description
1 polymer ?
#
loop_
_entity_poly.entity_id
_entity_poly.type
_entity_poly.pdbx_seq_one_letter_code
_entity_poly.pdbx_strand_id
1 'polypeptide(L)' 'MASPVDITGEIIAITYPAIGAVPNVYVLVTTDDGTVQLIFQGRTTIACMEVGQTIKARIVPLVKKGFRYAYNPQFTLSR' A
#
# COMPACT_ATOMS: atom_id res chain seq x y z
N MET A 1 -9.83 18.95 1.21
CA MET A 1 -9.93 17.48 1.37
C MET A 1 -9.07 16.84 0.29
N ALA A 2 -8.30 15.81 0.61
CA ALA A 2 -7.58 15.04 -0.40
C ALA A 2 -8.59 14.23 -1.22
N SER A 3 -8.48 14.28 -2.54
CA SER A 3 -9.37 13.54 -3.44
C SER A 3 -8.82 12.13 -3.72
N PRO A 4 -9.68 11.13 -3.95
CA PRO A 4 -9.23 9.82 -4.40
C PRO A 4 -8.51 9.92 -5.75
N VAL A 5 -7.44 9.15 -5.92
CA VAL A 5 -6.68 9.01 -7.17
C VAL A 5 -6.40 7.54 -7.45
N ASP A 6 -6.31 7.18 -8.72
CA ASP A 6 -5.90 5.85 -9.15
C ASP A 6 -4.38 5.83 -9.38
N ILE A 7 -3.67 4.87 -8.79
CA ILE A 7 -2.23 4.65 -8.97
C ILE A 7 -2.00 3.26 -9.56
N THR A 8 -0.91 3.10 -10.30
CA THR A 8 -0.38 1.81 -10.75
C THR A 8 1.10 1.75 -10.40
N GLY A 9 1.57 0.61 -9.92
CA GLY A 9 2.98 0.42 -9.59
C GLY A 9 3.34 -1.01 -9.20
N GLU A 10 4.61 -1.23 -8.93
CA GLU A 10 5.16 -2.52 -8.51
C GLU A 10 5.26 -2.60 -6.99
N ILE A 11 4.86 -3.73 -6.41
CA ILE A 11 5.05 -4.01 -4.98
C ILE A 11 6.52 -4.38 -4.76
N ILE A 12 7.26 -3.53 -4.03
CA ILE A 12 8.68 -3.74 -3.76
C ILE A 12 8.96 -4.28 -2.35
N ALA A 13 8.02 -4.14 -1.42
CA ALA A 13 8.14 -4.70 -0.08
C ALA A 13 6.77 -4.91 0.59
N ILE A 14 6.69 -5.93 1.46
CA ILE A 14 5.55 -6.18 2.35
C ILE A 14 6.09 -6.35 3.77
N THR A 15 5.56 -5.60 4.72
CA THR A 15 5.90 -5.69 6.14
C THR A 15 4.66 -6.13 6.92
N TYR A 16 4.77 -7.28 7.59
CA TYR A 16 3.72 -7.82 8.45
C TYR A 16 3.89 -7.32 9.89
N PRO A 17 2.78 -7.24 10.67
CA PRO A 17 2.87 -6.79 12.05
C PRO A 17 3.65 -7.80 12.91
N ALA A 18 4.40 -7.28 13.89
CA ALA A 18 5.01 -8.10 14.91
C ALA A 18 3.95 -8.77 15.81
N ILE A 19 4.32 -9.89 16.44
CA ILE A 19 3.45 -10.59 17.39
C ILE A 19 3.07 -9.64 18.54
N GLY A 20 1.77 -9.49 18.79
CA GLY A 20 1.24 -8.61 19.85
C GLY A 20 1.14 -7.12 19.49
N ALA A 21 1.55 -6.71 18.28
CA ALA A 21 1.40 -5.34 17.82
C ALA A 21 -0.01 -5.06 17.27
N VAL A 22 -0.33 -3.79 17.09
CA VAL A 22 -1.54 -3.37 16.36
C VAL A 22 -1.47 -3.93 14.92
N PRO A 23 -2.49 -4.67 14.46
CA PRO A 23 -2.42 -5.37 13.18
C PRO A 23 -2.48 -4.39 12.02
N ASN A 24 -1.34 -4.14 11.39
CA ASN A 24 -1.21 -3.39 10.15
C ASN A 24 -0.27 -4.12 9.20
N VAL A 25 -0.69 -4.32 7.96
CA VAL A 25 0.21 -4.73 6.87
C VAL A 25 0.62 -3.47 6.11
N TYR A 26 1.92 -3.27 5.96
CA TYR A 26 2.47 -2.17 5.18
C TYR A 26 2.98 -2.71 3.85
N VAL A 27 2.58 -2.10 2.75
CA VAL A 27 2.95 -2.51 1.40
C VAL A 27 3.58 -1.32 0.73
N LEU A 28 4.83 -1.47 0.30
CA LEU A 28 5.57 -0.43 -0.38
C LEU A 28 5.44 -0.63 -1.88
N VAL A 29 4.96 0.40 -2.56
CA VAL A 29 4.70 0.39 -4.01
C VAL A 29 5.53 1.47 -4.67
N THR A 30 6.28 1.12 -5.71
CA THR A 30 6.95 2.08 -6.57
C THR A 30 6.07 2.38 -7.77
N THR A 31 5.77 3.66 -7.97
CA THR A 31 5.04 4.18 -9.14
C THR A 31 5.96 5.14 -9.91
N ASP A 32 5.51 5.62 -11.07
CA ASP A 32 6.27 6.61 -11.86
C ASP A 32 6.49 7.94 -11.09
N ASP A 33 5.57 8.28 -10.19
CA ASP A 33 5.62 9.48 -9.34
C ASP A 33 6.40 9.26 -8.03
N GLY A 34 7.08 8.13 -7.89
CA GLY A 34 7.84 7.75 -6.71
C GLY A 34 7.16 6.68 -5.85
N THR A 35 7.57 6.61 -4.58
CA THR A 35 7.16 5.51 -3.71
C THR A 35 5.94 5.88 -2.85
N VAL A 36 5.00 4.94 -2.73
CA VAL A 36 3.79 5.06 -1.90
C VAL A 36 3.70 3.88 -0.95
N GLN A 37 3.47 4.16 0.34
CA GLN A 37 3.16 3.11 1.31
C GLN A 37 1.65 2.94 1.46
N LEU A 38 1.15 1.77 1.11
CA LEU A 38 -0.23 1.36 1.38
C LEU A 38 -0.28 0.69 2.76
N ILE A 39 -1.23 1.11 3.58
CA ILE A 39 -1.36 0.65 4.97
C ILE A 39 -2.72 -0.03 5.13
N PHE A 40 -2.71 -1.35 5.31
CA PHE A 40 -3.89 -2.17 5.52
C PHE A 40 -4.11 -2.40 7.01
N GLN A 41 -5.03 -1.62 7.59
CA GLN A 41 -5.33 -1.64 9.01
C GLN A 41 -6.23 -2.82 9.38
N GLY A 42 -6.04 -3.36 10.58
CA GLY A 42 -6.82 -4.50 11.07
C GLY A 42 -6.45 -5.82 10.38
N ARG A 43 -5.35 -5.85 9.63
CA ARG A 43 -4.90 -7.02 8.86
C ARG A 43 -3.56 -7.50 9.39
N THR A 44 -3.41 -8.82 9.45
CA THR A 44 -2.14 -9.50 9.73
C THR A 44 -1.50 -10.06 8.46
N THR A 45 -2.29 -10.22 7.40
CA THR A 45 -1.85 -10.61 6.06
C THR A 45 -2.83 -10.10 5.00
N ILE A 46 -2.37 -10.04 3.75
CA ILE A 46 -3.19 -9.78 2.55
C ILE A 46 -2.96 -10.96 1.61
N ALA A 47 -4.01 -11.73 1.35
CA ALA A 47 -3.91 -12.90 0.48
C ALA A 47 -3.55 -12.51 -0.97
N CYS A 48 -2.81 -13.39 -1.64
CA CYS A 48 -2.44 -13.27 -3.06
C CYS A 48 -1.53 -12.08 -3.43
N MET A 49 -1.02 -11.34 -2.44
CA MET A 49 -0.12 -10.22 -2.65
C MET A 49 1.35 -10.66 -2.49
N GLU A 50 2.14 -10.43 -3.52
CA GLU A 50 3.55 -10.82 -3.58
C GLU A 50 4.42 -9.64 -4.04
N VAL A 51 5.67 -9.61 -3.59
CA VAL A 51 6.69 -8.67 -4.10
C VAL A 51 6.97 -8.99 -5.57
N GLY A 52 7.09 -7.96 -6.40
CA GLY A 52 7.24 -8.04 -7.85
C GLY A 52 5.93 -8.00 -8.63
N GLN A 53 4.78 -8.11 -7.97
CA GLN A 53 3.49 -7.96 -8.64
C GLN A 53 3.16 -6.49 -8.94
N THR A 54 2.43 -6.28 -10.04
CA THR A 54 1.83 -4.98 -10.34
C THR A 54 0.51 -4.83 -9.59
N ILE A 55 0.34 -3.71 -8.91
CA ILE A 55 -0.88 -3.33 -8.22
C ILE A 55 -1.49 -2.09 -8.87
N LYS A 56 -2.80 -2.13 -9.12
CA LYS A 56 -3.61 -0.95 -9.42
C LYS A 56 -4.44 -0.64 -8.19
N ALA A 57 -4.33 0.56 -7.65
CA ALA A 57 -5.00 0.93 -6.41
C ALA A 57 -5.68 2.30 -6.51
N ARG A 58 -6.91 2.40 -5.98
CA ARG A 58 -7.59 3.66 -5.73
C ARG A 58 -7.32 4.08 -4.30
N ILE A 59 -6.68 5.25 -4.14
CA ILE A 59 -6.17 5.71 -2.85
C ILE A 59 -6.61 7.14 -2.55
N VAL A 60 -6.72 7.49 -1.26
CA VAL A 60 -6.71 8.89 -0.82
C VAL A 60 -5.29 9.19 -0.32
N PRO A 61 -4.45 9.87 -1.10
CA PRO A 61 -3.04 10.03 -0.78
C PRO A 61 -2.87 11.02 0.36
N LEU A 62 -2.03 10.65 1.32
CA LEU A 62 -1.59 11.48 2.44
C LEU A 62 -0.08 11.65 2.35
N VAL A 63 0.41 12.79 2.83
CA VAL A 63 1.84 13.09 2.88
C VAL A 63 2.22 13.51 4.30
N LYS A 64 3.25 12.88 4.86
CA LYS A 64 3.81 13.26 6.17
C LYS A 64 5.33 13.19 6.09
N LYS A 65 6.00 14.31 6.41
CA LYS A 65 7.46 14.44 6.36
C LYS A 65 8.06 13.93 5.03
N GLY A 66 7.41 14.25 3.91
CA GLY A 66 7.84 13.82 2.57
C GLY A 66 7.47 12.38 2.17
N PHE A 67 6.97 11.56 3.09
CA PHE A 67 6.50 10.20 2.78
C PHE A 67 5.04 10.21 2.33
N ARG A 68 4.77 9.62 1.16
CA ARG A 68 3.43 9.42 0.63
C ARG A 68 2.88 8.08 1.12
N TYR A 69 1.67 8.09 1.67
CA TYR A 69 0.99 6.89 2.15
C TYR A 69 -0.51 6.97 1.99
N ALA A 70 -1.19 5.83 2.04
CA ALA A 70 -2.64 5.75 2.01
C ALA A 70 -3.15 4.59 2.85
N TYR A 71 -4.32 4.74 3.46
CA TYR A 71 -4.96 3.70 4.27
C TYR A 71 -6.02 2.93 3.47
N ASN A 72 -6.06 1.62 3.66
CA ASN A 72 -7.10 0.70 3.21
C ASN A 72 -7.58 0.98 1.76
N PRO A 73 -6.67 0.96 0.78
CA PRO A 73 -7.02 1.25 -0.60
C PRO A 73 -7.89 0.14 -1.19
N GLN A 74 -8.69 0.48 -2.20
CA GLN A 74 -9.26 -0.53 -3.10
C GLN A 74 -8.21 -0.90 -4.14
N PHE A 75 -8.03 -2.18 -4.44
CA PHE A 75 -6.96 -2.60 -5.34
C PHE A 75 -7.31 -3.83 -6.17
N THR A 76 -6.57 -3.98 -7.27
CA THR A 76 -6.48 -5.20 -8.07
C THR A 76 -5.01 -5.53 -8.31
N LEU A 77 -4.72 -6.83 -8.45
CA LEU A 77 -3.37 -7.34 -8.68
C LEU A 77 -3.30 -7.95 -10.09
N SER A 78 -2.16 -7.74 -10.74
CA SER A 78 -1.80 -8.43 -11.98
C SER A 78 -0.35 -8.90 -11.91
N ARG A 79 -0.06 -9.97 -12.64
CA ARG A 79 1.29 -10.50 -12.79
C ARG A 79 2.11 -9.67 -13.75
#